data_AF-A0A258YXM8-F1
#
_entry.id   AF-A0A258YXM8-F1
#
_cell.length_a   1.000
_cell.length_b   1.000
_cell.length_c   1.000
_cell.angle_alpha   90.00
_cell.angle_beta   90.00
_cell.angle_gamma   90.00
#
_symmetry.space_group_name_H-M   'P 1'
#
loop_
_entity.id
_entity.type
_entity.pdbx_description
1 polymer ?
#
loop_
_entity_poly.entity_id
_entity_poly.type
_entity_poly.pdbx_seq_one_letter_code
_entity_poly.pdbx_strand_id
1 'polypeptide(L)'
;MNTPFFASLAIALAALPAQAAHPEPAPSAALQSGKQVYNDICMACHDTGVAHAPRFRNTADWAPLIEEGQATLTAHAWVGVRAMPAKGGKPELRLSEFARAVAYMASQSGGDWKDPDAGMMKKIRHEAEERLEKAIKEAQAMKQELHRLNETDD
;
A
#
# COMPACT_ATOMS: atom_id res chain seq x y z
N MET A 1 63.24 47.69 -12.87
CA MET A 1 64.40 46.78 -12.92
C MET A 1 64.20 45.69 -11.87
N ASN A 2 64.20 44.43 -12.33
CA ASN A 2 64.42 43.15 -11.64
C ASN A 2 63.63 42.75 -10.38
N THR A 3 63.02 41.56 -10.51
CA THR A 3 62.46 40.65 -9.50
C THR A 3 63.55 40.10 -8.55
N PRO A 4 63.20 39.44 -7.41
CA PRO A 4 62.91 38.01 -7.47
C PRO A 4 61.83 37.45 -6.50
N PHE A 5 61.16 36.43 -7.03
CA PHE A 5 60.60 35.24 -6.41
C PHE A 5 61.04 34.91 -4.97
N PHE A 6 60.05 34.68 -4.09
CA PHE A 6 60.10 33.64 -3.06
C PHE A 6 58.76 32.91 -2.99
N ALA A 7 58.80 31.62 -3.32
CA ALA A 7 57.72 30.68 -3.12
C ALA A 7 57.71 30.24 -1.65
N SER A 8 56.55 30.33 -0.99
CA SER A 8 56.30 29.63 0.28
C SER A 8 55.08 28.74 0.12
N LEU A 9 55.36 27.45 0.21
CA LEU A 9 54.46 26.32 0.24
C LEU A 9 53.67 26.35 1.57
N ALA A 10 52.36 26.57 1.51
CA ALA A 10 51.47 26.35 2.65
C ALA A 10 50.79 24.98 2.47
N ILE A 11 51.24 23.98 3.22
CA ILE A 11 50.57 22.68 3.33
C ILE A 11 49.33 22.90 4.19
N ALA A 12 48.15 22.91 3.56
CA ALA A 12 46.88 22.92 4.26
C ALA A 12 46.61 21.52 4.85
N LEU A 13 46.58 21.43 6.17
CA LEU A 13 46.15 20.24 6.91
C LEU A 13 44.63 20.08 6.73
N ALA A 14 44.20 19.14 5.89
CA ALA A 14 42.79 18.82 5.73
C ALA A 14 42.26 18.12 6.99
N ALA A 15 41.37 18.77 7.72
CA ALA A 15 40.59 18.15 8.79
C ALA A 15 39.56 17.18 8.19
N LEU A 16 39.60 15.92 8.60
CA LEU A 16 38.58 14.92 8.28
C LEU A 16 37.23 15.31 8.93
N PRO A 17 36.09 15.21 8.23
CA PRO A 17 34.80 15.42 8.86
C PRO A 17 34.51 14.24 9.80
N ALA A 18 34.02 14.55 11.00
CA ALA A 18 33.47 13.56 11.91
C ALA A 18 32.29 12.85 11.22
N GLN A 19 32.39 11.52 11.08
CA GLN A 19 31.29 10.69 10.60
C GLN A 19 30.10 10.88 11.55
N ALA A 20 29.05 11.56 11.07
CA ALA A 20 27.78 11.61 11.78
C ALA A 20 27.28 10.17 11.94
N ALA A 21 27.11 9.74 13.19
CA ALA A 21 26.48 8.47 13.50
C ALA A 21 25.08 8.45 12.88
N HIS A 22 24.82 7.47 12.02
CA HIS A 22 23.48 7.25 11.49
C HIS A 22 22.55 6.87 12.66
N PRO A 23 21.38 7.50 12.80
CA PRO A 23 20.41 7.05 13.80
C PRO A 23 20.04 5.60 13.49
N GLU A 24 20.24 4.74 14.48
CA GLU A 24 19.83 3.34 14.43
C GLU A 24 18.30 3.28 14.17
N PRO A 25 17.81 2.42 13.26
CA PRO A 25 16.39 2.35 12.97
C PRO A 25 15.62 2.01 14.25
N ALA A 26 14.69 2.88 14.63
CA ALA A 26 13.81 2.64 15.77
C ALA A 26 13.11 1.27 15.62
N PRO A 27 12.89 0.53 16.71
CA PRO A 27 12.20 -0.75 16.66
C PRO A 27 10.84 -0.59 15.96
N SER A 28 10.61 -1.38 14.91
CA SER A 28 9.31 -1.44 14.23
C SER A 28 8.23 -1.72 15.27
N ALA A 29 7.24 -0.83 15.37
CA ALA A 29 6.06 -1.06 16.19
C ALA A 29 5.45 -2.43 15.87
N ALA A 30 4.91 -3.09 16.90
CA ALA A 30 4.25 -4.38 16.77
C ALA A 30 3.07 -4.27 15.78
N LEU A 31 2.90 -5.29 14.95
CA LEU A 31 1.80 -5.33 13.97
C LEU A 31 0.45 -5.37 14.67
N GLN A 32 -0.49 -4.54 14.21
CA GLN A 32 -1.86 -4.57 14.69
C GLN A 32 -2.54 -5.91 14.34
N SER A 33 -3.51 -6.32 15.18
CA SER A 33 -4.38 -7.47 14.89
C SER A 33 -5.47 -7.10 13.89
N GLY A 34 -6.05 -8.09 13.20
CA GLY A 34 -7.15 -7.85 12.26
C GLY A 34 -8.38 -7.20 12.93
N LYS A 35 -8.72 -7.63 14.14
CA LYS A 35 -9.81 -7.03 14.93
C LYS A 35 -9.53 -5.57 15.28
N GLN A 36 -8.28 -5.23 15.62
CA GLN A 36 -7.89 -3.86 15.94
C GLN A 36 -8.03 -2.95 14.71
N VAL A 37 -7.50 -3.38 13.56
CA VAL A 37 -7.62 -2.64 12.29
C VAL A 37 -9.09 -2.49 11.89
N TYR A 38 -9.91 -3.53 12.04
CA TYR A 38 -11.34 -3.44 11.78
C TYR A 38 -11.99 -2.35 12.63
N ASN A 39 -11.78 -2.39 13.95
CA ASN A 39 -12.34 -1.43 14.88
C ASN A 39 -11.90 0.01 14.58
N ASP A 40 -10.61 0.20 14.29
CA ASP A 40 -10.01 1.52 14.13
C ASP A 40 -10.34 2.17 12.77
N ILE A 41 -10.58 1.36 11.73
CA ILE A 41 -10.61 1.83 10.34
C ILE A 41 -11.83 1.28 9.58
N CYS A 42 -11.95 -0.05 9.48
CA CYS A 42 -12.89 -0.67 8.55
C CYS A 42 -14.37 -0.55 9.01
N MET A 43 -14.61 -0.52 10.32
CA MET A 43 -15.93 -0.46 10.93
C MET A 43 -16.73 0.76 10.47
N ALA A 44 -16.05 1.87 10.18
CA ALA A 44 -16.68 3.12 9.72
C ALA A 44 -17.63 2.94 8.52
N CYS A 45 -17.34 1.98 7.65
CA CYS A 45 -18.22 1.64 6.52
C CYS A 45 -18.85 0.26 6.66
N HIS A 46 -18.10 -0.72 7.17
CA HIS A 46 -18.53 -2.12 7.17
C HIS A 46 -19.44 -2.50 8.34
N ASP A 47 -19.64 -1.66 9.36
CA ASP A 47 -20.62 -1.97 10.42
C ASP A 47 -22.07 -1.86 9.90
N THR A 48 -22.42 -0.72 9.32
CA THR A 48 -23.78 -0.44 8.85
C THR A 48 -23.97 -0.66 7.34
N GLY A 49 -22.87 -0.80 6.58
CA GLY A 49 -22.91 -0.98 5.12
C GLY A 49 -22.99 0.33 4.35
N VAL A 50 -22.28 1.37 4.81
CA VAL A 50 -22.20 2.67 4.15
C VAL A 50 -21.77 2.50 2.70
N ALA A 51 -22.42 3.22 1.78
CA ALA A 51 -22.15 3.15 0.33
C ALA A 51 -22.17 1.71 -0.23
N HIS A 52 -23.07 0.87 0.30
CA HIS A 52 -23.19 -0.55 -0.06
C HIS A 52 -21.96 -1.40 0.28
N ALA A 53 -21.20 -1.01 1.31
CA ALA A 53 -20.14 -1.86 1.85
C ALA A 53 -20.73 -3.18 2.39
N PRO A 54 -20.07 -4.33 2.17
CA PRO A 54 -20.54 -5.61 2.72
C PRO A 54 -20.46 -5.57 4.25
N ARG A 55 -21.61 -5.80 4.91
CA ARG A 55 -21.70 -5.61 6.36
C ARG A 55 -20.96 -6.71 7.11
N PHE A 56 -20.20 -6.32 8.11
CA PHE A 56 -19.50 -7.24 9.00
C PHE A 56 -20.51 -8.15 9.69
N ARG A 57 -20.18 -9.45 9.78
CA ARG A 57 -21.06 -10.52 10.30
C ARG A 57 -22.33 -10.76 9.49
N ASN A 58 -22.44 -10.19 8.30
CA ASN A 58 -23.52 -10.51 7.38
C ASN A 58 -23.07 -11.58 6.38
N THR A 59 -23.48 -12.83 6.59
CA THR A 59 -23.09 -13.93 5.72
C THR A 59 -23.59 -13.76 4.28
N ALA A 60 -24.76 -13.16 4.07
CA ALA A 60 -25.32 -12.96 2.73
C ALA A 60 -24.49 -11.96 1.91
N ASP A 61 -24.03 -10.88 2.55
CA ASP A 61 -23.18 -9.88 1.89
C ASP A 61 -21.77 -10.45 1.57
N TRP A 62 -21.27 -11.40 2.37
CA TRP A 62 -19.89 -11.90 2.28
C TRP A 62 -19.72 -13.23 1.55
N ALA A 63 -20.74 -14.08 1.47
CA ALA A 63 -20.65 -15.40 0.81
C ALA A 63 -20.03 -15.33 -0.60
N PRO A 64 -20.53 -14.51 -1.56
CA PRO A 64 -19.94 -14.45 -2.90
C PRO A 64 -18.50 -13.90 -2.89
N LEU A 65 -18.16 -13.02 -1.93
CA LEU A 65 -16.81 -12.46 -1.81
C LEU A 65 -15.82 -13.50 -1.28
N ILE A 66 -16.28 -14.37 -0.37
CA ILE A 66 -15.47 -15.46 0.17
C ILE A 66 -15.15 -16.49 -0.92
N GLU A 67 -16.10 -16.73 -1.85
CA GLU A 67 -15.90 -17.62 -3.00
C GLU A 67 -14.81 -17.14 -3.97
N GLU A 68 -14.57 -15.83 -4.07
CA GLU A 68 -13.45 -15.26 -4.86
C GLU A 68 -12.07 -15.66 -4.30
N GLY A 69 -12.02 -16.01 -3.01
CA GLY A 69 -10.82 -16.44 -2.30
C GLY A 69 -10.03 -15.31 -1.63
N GLN A 70 -9.25 -15.68 -0.60
CA GLN A 70 -8.58 -14.74 0.29
C GLN A 70 -7.60 -13.80 -0.43
N ALA A 71 -6.83 -14.32 -1.39
CA ALA A 71 -5.83 -13.52 -2.10
C ALA A 71 -6.50 -12.44 -2.95
N THR A 72 -7.45 -12.84 -3.79
CA THR A 72 -8.23 -11.98 -4.69
C THR A 72 -8.95 -10.88 -3.93
N LEU A 73 -9.80 -11.27 -2.96
CA LEU A 73 -10.62 -10.31 -2.23
C LEU A 73 -9.74 -9.28 -1.48
N THR A 74 -8.68 -9.75 -0.81
CA THR A 74 -7.79 -8.87 -0.06
C THR A 74 -7.04 -7.91 -0.99
N ALA A 75 -6.50 -8.39 -2.11
CA ALA A 75 -5.75 -7.57 -3.05
C ALA A 75 -6.65 -6.52 -3.72
N HIS A 76 -7.86 -6.90 -4.13
CA HIS A 76 -8.79 -5.98 -4.78
C HIS A 76 -9.26 -4.89 -3.81
N ALA A 77 -9.59 -5.28 -2.58
CA ALA A 77 -9.93 -4.34 -1.51
C ALA A 77 -8.76 -3.40 -1.14
N TRP A 78 -7.52 -3.92 -1.18
CA TRP A 78 -6.32 -3.12 -0.93
C TRP A 78 -6.08 -2.06 -2.01
N VAL A 79 -6.24 -2.42 -3.28
CA VAL A 79 -6.12 -1.47 -4.41
C VAL A 79 -7.27 -0.47 -4.43
N GLY A 80 -8.43 -0.87 -3.94
CA GLY A 80 -9.67 -0.10 -3.98
C GLY A 80 -10.66 -0.67 -4.98
N VAL A 81 -11.94 -0.62 -4.62
CA VAL A 81 -13.03 -1.18 -5.42
C VAL A 81 -14.33 -0.44 -5.15
N ARG A 82 -14.99 0.04 -6.22
CA ARG A 82 -16.23 0.84 -6.11
C ARG A 82 -16.01 2.03 -5.17
N ALA A 83 -16.82 2.15 -4.12
CA ALA A 83 -16.71 3.19 -3.10
C ALA A 83 -15.66 2.89 -2.01
N MET A 84 -15.08 1.68 -1.98
CA MET A 84 -14.04 1.32 -1.01
C MET A 84 -12.71 1.97 -1.41
N PRO A 85 -12.16 2.89 -0.60
CA PRO A 85 -10.89 3.56 -0.91
C PRO A 85 -9.71 2.59 -0.84
N ALA A 86 -8.66 2.88 -1.60
CA ALA A 86 -7.39 2.17 -1.53
C ALA A 86 -6.87 2.12 -0.08
N LYS A 87 -6.26 0.99 0.30
CA LYS A 87 -5.73 0.72 1.65
C LYS A 87 -6.75 0.90 2.78
N GLY A 88 -8.04 0.80 2.48
CA GLY A 88 -9.11 1.08 3.45
C GLY A 88 -9.18 2.54 3.89
N GLY A 89 -8.59 3.46 3.12
CA GLY A 89 -8.60 4.90 3.40
C GLY A 89 -7.51 5.39 4.35
N LYS A 90 -6.59 4.52 4.77
CA LYS A 90 -5.47 4.85 5.67
C LYS A 90 -4.12 4.66 4.97
N PRO A 91 -3.48 5.74 4.45
CA PRO A 91 -2.28 5.64 3.63
C PRO A 91 -1.10 4.90 4.27
N GLU A 92 -0.96 5.01 5.58
CA GLU A 92 0.08 4.43 6.43
C GLU A 92 -0.22 3.01 6.91
N LEU A 93 -1.42 2.48 6.67
CA LEU A 93 -1.78 1.11 7.03
C LEU A 93 -0.87 0.14 6.28
N ARG A 94 -0.30 -0.85 6.99
CA ARG A 94 0.54 -1.86 6.35
C ARG A 94 -0.35 -2.92 5.70
N LEU A 95 0.04 -3.41 4.52
CA LEU A 95 -0.71 -4.44 3.80
C LEU A 95 -0.97 -5.69 4.65
N SER A 96 -0.02 -6.10 5.50
CA SER A 96 -0.19 -7.24 6.41
C SER A 96 -1.28 -7.02 7.45
N GLU A 97 -1.43 -5.79 7.96
CA GLU A 97 -2.44 -5.43 8.96
C GLU A 97 -3.82 -5.37 8.31
N PHE A 98 -3.89 -4.78 7.12
CA PHE A 98 -5.09 -4.80 6.28
C PHE A 98 -5.54 -6.24 5.95
N ALA A 99 -4.62 -7.10 5.53
CA ALA A 99 -4.93 -8.47 5.15
C ALA A 99 -5.44 -9.31 6.35
N ARG A 100 -4.91 -9.07 7.55
CA ARG A 100 -5.48 -9.64 8.79
C ARG A 100 -6.88 -9.11 9.08
N ALA A 101 -7.14 -7.83 8.83
CA ALA A 101 -8.48 -7.26 9.00
C ALA A 101 -9.50 -7.90 8.06
N VAL A 102 -9.13 -8.10 6.79
CA VAL A 102 -9.98 -8.81 5.81
C VAL A 102 -10.23 -10.25 6.25
N ALA A 103 -9.20 -10.97 6.70
CA ALA A 103 -9.36 -12.33 7.25
C ALA A 103 -10.28 -12.36 8.48
N TYR A 104 -10.14 -11.39 9.38
CA TYR A 104 -11.03 -11.23 10.53
C TYR A 104 -12.48 -10.98 10.07
N MET A 105 -12.70 -10.07 9.14
CA MET A 105 -14.05 -9.75 8.64
C MET A 105 -14.71 -10.93 7.95
N ALA A 106 -13.98 -11.63 7.08
CA ALA A 106 -14.48 -12.83 6.41
C ALA A 106 -14.78 -13.96 7.41
N SER A 107 -13.90 -14.23 8.37
CA SER A 107 -14.10 -15.29 9.36
C SER A 107 -15.29 -15.04 10.28
N GLN A 108 -15.59 -13.77 10.56
CA GLN A 108 -16.77 -13.38 11.33
C GLN A 108 -18.06 -13.37 10.49
N SER A 109 -17.95 -13.49 9.16
CA SER A 109 -19.06 -13.39 8.21
C SER A 109 -19.30 -14.70 7.44
N GLY A 110 -18.92 -15.84 8.03
CA GLY A 110 -19.19 -17.18 7.48
C GLY A 110 -18.02 -17.84 6.75
N GLY A 111 -16.86 -17.17 6.65
CA GLY A 111 -15.62 -17.79 6.19
C GLY A 111 -14.84 -18.46 7.32
N ASP A 112 -13.76 -19.16 6.98
CA ASP A 112 -12.85 -19.82 7.93
C ASP A 112 -11.40 -19.30 7.85
N TRP A 113 -11.21 -18.19 7.12
CA TRP A 113 -9.90 -17.62 6.83
C TRP A 113 -9.10 -17.33 8.09
N LYS A 114 -7.80 -17.61 7.99
CA LYS A 114 -6.82 -17.32 9.03
C LYS A 114 -6.02 -16.08 8.65
N ASP A 115 -5.31 -15.54 9.63
CA ASP A 115 -4.29 -14.54 9.39
C ASP A 115 -3.34 -15.03 8.27
N PRO A 116 -3.09 -14.21 7.22
CA PRO A 116 -2.25 -14.62 6.11
C PRO A 116 -0.83 -14.97 6.55
N ASP A 117 -0.37 -16.16 6.19
CA ASP A 117 1.03 -16.55 6.30
C ASP A 117 1.88 -15.90 5.18
N ALA A 118 3.18 -16.19 5.17
CA ALA A 118 4.10 -15.65 4.17
C ALA A 118 3.72 -16.03 2.72
N GLY A 119 3.21 -17.25 2.52
CA GLY A 119 2.78 -17.73 1.21
C GLY A 119 1.53 -17.01 0.72
N MET A 120 0.53 -16.88 1.57
CA MET A 120 -0.68 -16.11 1.27
C MET A 120 -0.36 -14.64 0.99
N MET A 121 0.53 -14.03 1.78
CA MET A 121 0.97 -12.65 1.57
C MET A 121 1.69 -12.46 0.22
N LYS A 122 2.41 -13.47 -0.26
CA LYS A 122 3.00 -13.43 -1.61
C LYS A 122 1.91 -13.41 -2.69
N LYS A 123 0.88 -14.25 -2.56
CA LYS A 123 -0.26 -14.28 -3.49
C LYS A 123 -1.02 -12.95 -3.51
N ILE A 124 -1.31 -12.39 -2.33
CA ILE A 124 -1.99 -11.09 -2.19
C ILE A 124 -1.19 -9.98 -2.89
N ARG A 125 0.13 -9.93 -2.69
CA ARG A 125 0.97 -8.91 -3.36
C ARG A 125 0.98 -9.08 -4.87
N HIS A 126 1.15 -10.30 -5.34
CA HIS A 126 1.16 -10.60 -6.77
C HIS A 126 -0.15 -10.18 -7.44
N GLU A 127 -1.30 -10.58 -6.88
CA GLU A 127 -2.62 -10.17 -7.39
C GLU A 127 -2.82 -8.64 -7.35
N ALA A 128 -2.37 -7.98 -6.28
CA ALA A 128 -2.46 -6.53 -6.18
C ALA A 128 -1.58 -5.82 -7.23
N GLU A 129 -0.38 -6.34 -7.48
CA GLU A 129 0.53 -5.87 -8.53
C GLU A 129 -0.11 -6.02 -9.91
N GLU A 130 -0.64 -7.20 -10.24
CA GLU A 130 -1.31 -7.45 -11.52
C GLU A 130 -2.50 -6.51 -11.75
N ARG A 131 -3.31 -6.27 -10.72
CA ARG A 131 -4.44 -5.32 -10.80
C ARG A 131 -3.97 -3.88 -11.00
N LEU A 132 -2.91 -3.46 -10.31
CA LEU A 132 -2.31 -2.13 -10.48
C LEU A 132 -1.72 -1.97 -11.88
N GLU A 133 -1.00 -2.96 -12.39
CA GLU A 133 -0.45 -2.96 -13.74
C GLU A 133 -1.54 -2.82 -14.80
N LYS A 134 -2.67 -3.54 -14.63
CA LYS A 134 -3.82 -3.40 -15.51
C LYS A 134 -4.37 -1.97 -15.49
N ALA A 135 -4.59 -1.40 -14.31
CA ALA A 135 -5.10 -0.03 -14.18
C ALA A 135 -4.13 1.02 -14.78
N ILE A 136 -2.82 0.81 -14.62
CA ILE A 136 -1.79 1.67 -15.24
C ILE A 136 -1.87 1.60 -16.76
N LYS A 137 -1.97 0.40 -17.33
CA LYS A 137 -2.09 0.21 -18.80
C LYS A 137 -3.35 0.87 -19.35
N GLU A 138 -4.48 0.73 -18.66
CA GLU A 138 -5.74 1.40 -19.02
C GLU A 138 -5.61 2.93 -18.97
N ALA A 139 -5.00 3.47 -17.92
CA ALA A 139 -4.75 4.91 -17.81
C ALA A 139 -3.79 5.43 -18.91
N GLN A 140 -2.76 4.67 -19.25
CA GLN A 140 -1.84 4.99 -20.34
C GLN A 140 -2.55 4.98 -21.71
N ALA A 141 -3.43 4.00 -21.96
CA ALA A 141 -4.21 3.94 -23.18
C ALA A 141 -5.16 5.15 -23.30
N MET A 142 -5.84 5.53 -22.21
CA MET A 142 -6.67 6.74 -22.20
C MET A 142 -5.85 8.01 -22.48
N LYS A 143 -4.64 8.11 -21.93
CA LYS A 143 -3.74 9.23 -22.21
C LYS A 143 -3.33 9.29 -23.68
N GLN A 144 -3.02 8.14 -24.29
CA GLN A 144 -2.69 8.06 -25.72
C GLN A 144 -3.86 8.47 -26.59
N GLU A 145 -5.07 8.04 -26.26
CA GLU A 145 -6.28 8.46 -26.97
C GLU A 145 -6.53 9.97 -26.85
N LEU A 146 -6.33 10.55 -25.66
CA LEU A 146 -6.43 12.00 -25.48
C LEU A 146 -5.43 12.76 -26.36
N HIS A 147 -4.20 12.26 -26.47
CA HIS A 147 -3.20 12.85 -27.36
C HIS A 147 -3.64 12.75 -28.83
N ARG A 148 -4.15 11.59 -29.26
CA ARG A 148 -4.64 11.36 -30.63
C ARG A 148 -5.79 12.31 -30.99
N LEU A 149 -6.74 12.52 -30.07
CA LEU A 149 -7.86 13.44 -30.29
C LEU A 149 -7.37 14.89 -30.48
N ASN A 150 -6.43 15.33 -29.66
CA ASN A 150 -5.84 16.66 -29.79
C ASN A 150 -5.08 16.88 -31.12
N GLU A 151 -4.57 15.82 -31.75
CA GLU A 151 -3.90 15.89 -33.05
C GLU A 151 -4.89 15.89 -34.23
N THR A 152 -6.12 15.39 -34.04
CA THR A 152 -7.14 15.29 -35.11
C THR A 152 -8.14 16.44 -35.14
N ASP A 153 -8.13 17.29 -34.12
CA ASP A 153 -9.02 18.45 -33.98
C ASP A 153 -8.43 19.76 -34.59
N ASP A 154 -7.27 19.68 -35.24
CA ASP A 154 -6.61 20.72 -36.05
C ASP A 154 -6.81 20.50 -37.57
#